data_AF-A0A7Y2DC94-F1
#
_entry.id   AF-A0A7Y2DC94-F1
#
_cell.length_a   1.000
_cell.length_b   1.000
_cell.length_c   1.000
_cell.angle_alpha   90.00
_cell.angle_beta   90.00
_cell.angle_gamma   90.00
#
_symmetry.space_group_name_H-M   'P 1'
#
loop_
_entity.id
_entity.type
_entity.pdbx_description
1 polymer ?
#
loop_
_entity_poly.entity_id
_entity_poly.type
_entity_poly.pdbx_seq_one_letter_code
_entity_poly.pdbx_strand_id
1 'polypeptide(L)'
;MADHETVNPTSTDHPTSIDDPTPIDEQHPADVVDLTDQSEPTPTAAPELGEDSRLFRNDPAATTLWIALREVQPSVWRRIVVPAETKLPKLARLLAAAMGWEGKHRHLFHVGDLTFGPADPEEIGLIDERRITVAQLLPTVGARLTWAYDFGDDWEHDVVVEAIDAIDAGVRYPFCLAGERACPPEDCGGAWGYGNVLAALADPGHPDHEEVVDWVPSGFDADGFDIDAVTKRVRQLRRGRERN
;
A
#
# COMPACT_ATOMS: atom_id res chain seq x y z
N MET A 1 -7.52 16.31 61.97
CA MET A 1 -8.62 15.89 62.87
C MET A 1 -9.87 15.78 62.00
N ALA A 2 -10.79 14.89 62.35
CA ALA A 2 -12.01 14.62 61.59
C ALA A 2 -12.99 15.82 61.71
N ASP A 3 -14.07 15.94 60.93
CA ASP A 3 -15.22 15.03 60.96
C ASP A 3 -15.95 14.84 59.62
N HIS A 4 -16.61 13.69 59.54
CA HIS A 4 -17.50 13.25 58.45
C HIS A 4 -18.93 13.72 58.73
N GLU A 5 -19.65 14.25 57.73
CA GLU A 5 -21.12 14.29 57.81
C GLU A 5 -21.81 14.31 56.43
N THR A 6 -22.32 13.15 55.99
CA THR A 6 -23.72 13.00 55.53
C THR A 6 -24.05 11.52 55.31
N VAL A 7 -25.25 11.13 55.72
CA VAL A 7 -25.70 9.72 55.80
C VAL A 7 -27.20 9.64 55.45
N ASN A 8 -27.56 8.61 54.67
CA ASN A 8 -28.91 7.99 54.56
C ASN A 8 -30.02 8.69 53.70
N PRO A 9 -31.13 7.98 53.32
CA PRO A 9 -31.12 6.85 52.36
C PRO A 9 -32.44 6.78 51.50
N THR A 10 -32.75 5.59 50.95
CA THR A 10 -34.08 5.06 50.51
C THR A 10 -34.76 5.74 49.31
N SER A 11 -35.10 5.08 48.19
CA SER A 11 -35.77 3.78 47.91
C SER A 11 -37.29 3.91 47.70
N THR A 12 -37.75 3.67 46.46
CA THR A 12 -38.99 2.91 46.20
C THR A 12 -39.06 2.31 44.79
N ASP A 13 -39.14 0.97 44.77
CA ASP A 13 -39.89 0.09 43.85
C ASP A 13 -41.32 0.62 43.50
N HIS A 14 -42.10 0.17 42.49
CA HIS A 14 -42.05 -1.00 41.57
C HIS A 14 -42.92 -0.73 40.27
N PRO A 15 -43.46 -1.68 39.45
CA PRO A 15 -43.52 -1.54 37.98
C PRO A 15 -44.94 -1.62 37.37
N THR A 16 -45.04 -1.67 36.02
CA THR A 16 -45.95 -2.54 35.22
C THR A 16 -45.53 -2.50 33.75
N SER A 17 -45.20 -3.64 33.12
CA SER A 17 -46.06 -4.49 32.26
C SER A 17 -46.29 -3.92 30.85
N ILE A 18 -45.63 -4.46 29.81
CA ILE A 18 -45.99 -5.67 29.01
C ILE A 18 -47.06 -5.35 27.95
N ASP A 19 -46.71 -5.48 26.67
CA ASP A 19 -47.34 -6.49 25.79
C ASP A 19 -46.47 -6.80 24.56
N ASP A 20 -46.47 -8.08 24.18
CA ASP A 20 -45.71 -8.69 23.06
C ASP A 20 -46.56 -8.70 21.75
N PRO A 21 -45.99 -9.00 20.57
CA PRO A 21 -46.69 -8.93 19.28
C PRO A 21 -47.35 -10.26 18.85
N THR A 22 -47.70 -10.36 17.55
CA THR A 22 -48.07 -11.55 16.73
C THR A 22 -49.60 -11.69 16.40
N PRO A 23 -50.04 -12.51 15.41
CA PRO A 23 -50.49 -11.94 14.12
C PRO A 23 -51.73 -12.63 13.46
N ILE A 24 -52.00 -12.30 12.19
CA ILE A 24 -52.81 -13.02 11.15
C ILE A 24 -54.33 -13.14 11.36
N ASP A 25 -55.11 -12.74 10.34
CA ASP A 25 -56.23 -13.57 9.82
C ASP A 25 -56.40 -13.31 8.29
N GLU A 26 -57.12 -14.21 7.62
CA GLU A 26 -57.09 -14.42 6.16
C GLU A 26 -58.34 -13.90 5.38
N GLN A 27 -58.25 -14.05 4.05
CA GLN A 27 -59.29 -14.57 3.12
C GLN A 27 -59.75 -13.72 1.91
N HIS A 28 -59.89 -14.49 0.81
CA HIS A 28 -60.09 -14.24 -0.62
C HIS A 28 -61.57 -13.89 -1.00
N PRO A 29 -62.01 -13.77 -2.29
CA PRO A 29 -61.35 -14.00 -3.60
C PRO A 29 -61.53 -12.79 -4.57
N ALA A 30 -61.29 -12.84 -5.90
CA ALA A 30 -60.87 -13.86 -6.86
C ALA A 30 -60.17 -13.21 -8.08
N ASP A 31 -59.45 -13.98 -8.91
CA ASP A 31 -59.63 -14.00 -10.39
C ASP A 31 -58.75 -15.08 -11.07
N VAL A 32 -59.29 -15.72 -12.11
CA VAL A 32 -58.64 -16.82 -12.86
C VAL A 32 -58.40 -16.35 -14.29
N VAL A 33 -57.14 -16.33 -14.73
CA VAL A 33 -56.78 -16.14 -16.15
C VAL A 33 -55.77 -17.18 -16.63
N ASP A 34 -56.32 -18.07 -17.44
CA ASP A 34 -55.78 -18.83 -18.57
C ASP A 34 -54.26 -19.11 -18.70
N LEU A 35 -53.95 -20.39 -18.92
CA LEU A 35 -52.63 -20.93 -19.22
C LEU A 35 -52.59 -21.38 -20.69
N THR A 36 -52.26 -20.48 -21.63
CA THR A 36 -51.57 -20.85 -22.89
C THR A 36 -51.00 -19.61 -23.61
N ASP A 37 -49.70 -19.36 -23.45
CA ASP A 37 -48.87 -18.91 -24.58
C ASP A 37 -47.43 -19.44 -24.40
N GLN A 38 -46.85 -19.95 -25.48
CA GLN A 38 -45.52 -20.55 -25.55
C GLN A 38 -44.75 -19.81 -26.64
N SER A 39 -44.17 -18.66 -26.28
CA SER A 39 -43.20 -17.95 -27.09
C SER A 39 -41.86 -17.90 -26.36
N GLU A 40 -40.91 -18.73 -26.82
CA GLU A 40 -39.52 -18.65 -26.36
C GLU A 40 -38.95 -17.27 -26.73
N PRO A 41 -38.23 -16.58 -25.82
CA PRO A 41 -37.56 -15.34 -26.17
C PRO A 41 -36.40 -15.64 -27.13
N THR A 42 -36.50 -15.12 -28.36
CA THR A 42 -35.41 -15.09 -29.34
C THR A 42 -34.12 -14.58 -28.65
N PRO A 43 -32.95 -15.21 -28.88
CA PRO A 43 -31.71 -14.73 -28.25
C PRO A 43 -31.41 -13.30 -28.70
N THR A 44 -31.62 -12.35 -27.79
CA THR A 44 -31.22 -10.96 -27.94
C THR A 44 -29.74 -10.92 -28.29
N ALA A 45 -29.41 -10.31 -29.43
CA ALA A 45 -28.03 -10.12 -29.84
C ALA A 45 -27.25 -9.44 -28.71
N ALA A 46 -26.06 -9.97 -28.41
CA ALA A 46 -25.16 -9.33 -27.45
C ALA A 46 -24.94 -7.87 -27.86
N PRO A 47 -24.86 -6.93 -26.90
CA PRO A 47 -24.60 -5.54 -27.23
C PRO A 47 -23.29 -5.46 -28.02
N GLU A 48 -23.30 -4.75 -29.15
CA GLU A 48 -22.08 -4.51 -29.92
C GLU A 48 -21.07 -3.80 -29.02
N LEU A 49 -20.01 -4.53 -28.66
CA LEU A 49 -18.91 -3.99 -27.87
C LEU A 49 -18.24 -2.88 -28.69
N GLY A 50 -18.42 -1.64 -28.25
CA GLY A 50 -17.80 -0.46 -28.85
C GLY A 50 -16.28 -0.61 -28.96
N GLU A 51 -15.68 0.13 -29.89
CA GLU A 51 -14.31 -0.09 -30.40
C GLU A 51 -13.14 0.21 -29.43
N ASP A 52 -13.30 -0.01 -28.13
CA ASP A 52 -12.29 0.24 -27.09
C ASP A 52 -11.41 -0.99 -26.77
N SER A 53 -11.54 -2.06 -27.56
CA SER A 53 -10.66 -3.23 -27.55
C SER A 53 -9.21 -2.93 -27.97
N ARG A 54 -8.89 -1.67 -28.29
CA ARG A 54 -7.54 -1.20 -28.64
C ARG A 54 -6.62 -0.98 -27.43
N LEU A 55 -7.16 -0.93 -26.20
CA LEU A 55 -6.43 -0.68 -24.95
C LEU A 55 -5.69 -1.91 -24.37
N PHE A 56 -5.92 -3.12 -24.91
CA PHE A 56 -5.19 -4.34 -24.55
C PHE A 56 -4.24 -4.83 -25.65
N ARG A 57 -3.58 -3.90 -26.34
CA ARG A 57 -2.30 -4.22 -26.97
C ARG A 57 -1.23 -4.35 -25.90
N ASN A 58 -0.24 -5.21 -26.13
CA ASN A 58 1.03 -5.22 -25.39
C ASN A 58 1.91 -4.01 -25.79
N ASP A 59 1.30 -2.82 -25.91
CA ASP A 59 2.01 -1.59 -26.22
C ASP A 59 2.81 -1.18 -24.97
N PRO A 60 4.12 -0.86 -25.08
CA PRO A 60 4.95 -0.59 -23.92
C PRO A 60 4.39 0.57 -23.08
N ALA A 61 4.20 0.32 -21.77
CA ALA A 61 3.57 1.26 -20.86
C ALA A 61 4.49 1.71 -19.72
N ALA A 62 4.26 2.94 -19.23
CA ALA A 62 4.88 3.51 -18.06
C ALA A 62 3.86 3.58 -16.93
N THR A 63 4.19 3.02 -15.77
CA THR A 63 3.35 3.07 -14.57
C THR A 63 3.92 4.10 -13.60
N THR A 64 3.09 5.07 -13.21
CA THR A 64 3.39 6.00 -12.12
C THR A 64 2.91 5.40 -10.81
N LEU A 65 3.84 5.19 -9.89
CA LEU A 65 3.63 4.61 -8.57
C LEU A 65 3.84 5.68 -7.51
N TRP A 66 2.82 5.91 -6.67
CA TRP A 66 2.98 6.57 -5.37
C TRP A 66 3.33 5.52 -4.33
N ILE A 67 4.30 5.85 -3.46
CA ILE A 67 4.89 5.00 -2.45
C ILE A 67 4.92 5.81 -1.16
N ALA A 68 4.29 5.32 -0.09
CA ALA A 68 4.33 5.98 1.21
C ALA A 68 4.73 4.99 2.31
N LEU A 69 5.63 5.44 3.18
CA LEU A 69 6.04 4.69 4.37
C LEU A 69 4.92 4.75 5.41
N ARG A 70 4.54 3.59 5.97
CA ARG A 70 3.59 3.50 7.08
C ARG A 70 4.25 3.90 8.41
N GLU A 71 3.41 4.20 9.39
CA GLU A 71 3.76 4.49 10.80
C GLU A 71 4.70 5.69 11.08
N VAL A 72 5.37 6.24 10.06
CA VAL A 72 6.19 7.45 10.17
C VAL A 72 5.36 8.70 9.86
N GLN A 73 5.41 9.69 10.75
CA GLN A 73 4.75 10.98 10.60
C GLN A 73 5.70 12.15 10.91
N PRO A 74 5.66 13.28 10.16
CA PRO A 74 4.87 13.49 8.93
C PRO A 74 5.25 12.51 7.80
N SER A 75 4.32 12.26 6.88
CA SER A 75 4.46 11.17 5.89
C SER A 75 5.69 11.31 4.99
N VAL A 76 6.46 10.23 4.89
CA VAL A 76 7.59 10.10 3.96
C VAL A 76 7.10 9.36 2.72
N TRP A 77 7.19 9.99 1.55
CA TRP A 77 6.64 9.42 0.31
C TRP A 77 7.45 9.74 -0.95
N ARG A 78 7.25 8.93 -1.99
CA ARG A 78 7.89 9.04 -3.32
C ARG A 78 6.85 8.80 -4.40
N ARG A 79 6.96 9.52 -5.52
CA ARG A 79 6.29 9.22 -6.79
C ARG A 79 7.34 8.87 -7.82
N ILE A 80 7.34 7.62 -8.31
CA ILE A 80 8.29 7.14 -9.32
C ILE A 80 7.58 6.61 -10.55
N VAL A 81 8.25 6.69 -11.69
CA VAL A 81 7.75 6.14 -12.97
C VAL A 81 8.63 4.99 -13.41
N VAL A 82 8.02 3.83 -13.62
CA VAL A 82 8.68 2.58 -14.01
C VAL A 82 8.04 2.00 -15.28
N PRO A 83 8.78 1.31 -16.16
CA PRO A 83 8.16 0.54 -17.24
C PRO A 83 7.28 -0.57 -16.66
N ALA A 84 6.09 -0.77 -17.22
CA ALA A 84 5.09 -1.68 -16.71
C ALA A 84 5.54 -3.17 -16.79
N GLU A 85 6.49 -3.49 -17.67
CA GLU A 85 7.14 -4.80 -17.78
C GLU A 85 8.23 -5.03 -16.72
N THR A 86 8.45 -4.08 -15.81
CA THR A 86 9.41 -4.22 -14.70
C THR A 86 9.01 -5.42 -13.83
N LYS A 87 9.91 -6.41 -13.73
CA LYS A 87 9.73 -7.57 -12.85
C LYS A 87 9.87 -7.18 -11.37
N LEU A 88 9.11 -7.82 -10.50
CA LEU A 88 9.08 -7.52 -9.06
C LEU A 88 10.46 -7.49 -8.35
N PRO A 89 11.45 -8.38 -8.61
CA PRO A 89 12.79 -8.25 -8.03
C PRO A 89 13.50 -6.94 -8.37
N LYS A 90 13.16 -6.36 -9.53
CA LYS A 90 13.67 -5.05 -9.94
C LYS A 90 12.83 -3.93 -9.34
N LEU A 91 11.52 -4.13 -9.15
CA LEU A 91 10.67 -3.19 -8.42
C LEU A 91 11.15 -3.03 -6.97
N ALA A 92 11.37 -4.10 -6.21
CA ALA A 92 11.82 -4.04 -4.82
C ALA A 92 13.10 -3.20 -4.67
N ARG A 93 14.08 -3.43 -5.55
CA ARG A 93 15.32 -2.64 -5.61
C ARG A 93 15.08 -1.18 -5.98
N LEU A 94 14.11 -0.89 -6.87
CA LEU A 94 13.73 0.47 -7.22
C LEU A 94 13.00 1.19 -6.08
N LEU A 95 12.19 0.48 -5.28
CA LEU A 95 11.53 1.02 -4.09
C LEU A 95 12.58 1.37 -3.02
N ALA A 96 13.43 0.42 -2.63
CA ALA A 96 14.53 0.66 -1.69
C ALA A 96 15.42 1.84 -2.12
N ALA A 97 15.87 1.84 -3.38
CA ALA A 97 16.68 2.94 -3.93
C ALA A 97 15.92 4.27 -4.05
N ALA A 98 14.59 4.27 -4.12
CA ALA A 98 13.78 5.48 -4.10
C ALA A 98 13.65 6.05 -2.68
N MET A 99 13.51 5.19 -1.68
CA MET A 99 13.53 5.58 -0.28
C MET A 99 14.91 6.14 0.10
N GLY A 100 15.98 5.41 -0.17
CA GLY A 100 17.36 5.78 0.21
C GLY A 100 18.18 4.59 0.69
N TRP A 101 17.51 3.46 0.87
CA TRP A 101 18.01 2.19 1.33
C TRP A 101 18.79 1.43 0.25
N GLU A 102 19.59 0.48 0.70
CA GLU A 102 20.54 -0.27 -0.12
C GLU A 102 19.89 -1.46 -0.83
N GLY A 103 18.71 -1.90 -0.34
CA GLY A 103 17.98 -3.04 -0.89
C GLY A 103 18.68 -4.37 -0.59
N LYS A 104 19.27 -4.48 0.60
CA LYS A 104 19.99 -5.67 1.09
C LYS A 104 19.15 -6.60 1.96
N HIS A 105 18.07 -6.08 2.55
CA HIS A 105 17.24 -6.80 3.51
C HIS A 105 16.18 -7.64 2.79
N ARG A 106 15.49 -8.52 3.53
CA ARG A 106 14.36 -9.29 2.98
C ARG A 106 13.19 -8.38 2.65
N HIS A 107 12.38 -8.78 1.67
CA HIS A 107 11.19 -8.03 1.25
C HIS A 107 10.09 -8.97 0.79
N LEU A 108 8.83 -8.50 0.89
CA LEU A 108 7.65 -9.14 0.32
C LEU A 108 6.71 -8.10 -0.29
N PHE A 109 5.90 -8.53 -1.24
CA PHE A 109 4.73 -7.78 -1.73
C PHE A 109 3.46 -8.52 -1.35
N HIS A 110 2.46 -7.81 -0.84
CA HIS A 110 1.16 -8.36 -0.47
C HIS A 110 0.04 -7.70 -1.29
N VAL A 111 -0.85 -8.50 -1.89
CA VAL A 111 -2.04 -8.06 -2.62
C VAL A 111 -3.22 -8.92 -2.19
N GLY A 112 -4.05 -8.39 -1.28
CA GLY A 112 -5.03 -9.21 -0.57
C GLY A 112 -4.33 -10.34 0.17
N ASP A 113 -4.83 -11.57 0.01
CA ASP A 113 -4.25 -12.77 0.62
C ASP A 113 -3.04 -13.35 -0.14
N LEU A 114 -2.58 -12.69 -1.22
CA LEU A 114 -1.46 -13.17 -2.04
C LEU A 114 -0.15 -12.50 -1.65
N THR A 115 0.87 -13.33 -1.38
CA THR A 115 2.23 -12.91 -1.03
C THR A 115 3.22 -13.27 -2.14
N PHE A 116 4.07 -12.32 -2.53
CA PHE A 116 5.07 -12.46 -3.57
C PHE A 116 6.46 -12.09 -3.04
N GLY A 117 7.47 -12.88 -3.38
CA GLY A 117 8.83 -12.65 -2.91
C GLY A 117 9.87 -13.52 -3.61
N PRO A 118 11.15 -13.38 -3.23
CA PRO A 118 12.23 -14.25 -3.71
C PRO A 118 11.87 -15.71 -3.47
N ALA A 119 12.00 -16.56 -4.50
CA ALA A 119 11.51 -17.94 -4.43
C ALA A 119 12.17 -18.75 -3.30
N ASP A 120 11.36 -19.13 -2.30
CA ASP A 120 11.73 -19.97 -1.17
C ASP A 120 10.94 -21.30 -1.22
N PRO A 121 11.60 -22.47 -1.28
CA PRO A 121 10.93 -23.77 -1.24
C PRO A 121 10.28 -24.13 0.11
N GLU A 122 10.67 -23.46 1.20
CA GLU A 122 10.16 -23.73 2.56
C GLU A 122 8.91 -22.90 2.88
N GLU A 123 8.68 -21.79 2.15
CA GLU A 123 7.54 -20.89 2.38
C GLU A 123 6.29 -21.29 1.56
N ILE A 124 5.34 -21.95 2.23
CA ILE A 124 4.09 -22.41 1.61
C ILE A 124 3.22 -21.21 1.20
N GLY A 125 2.87 -21.14 -0.08
CA GLY A 125 2.00 -20.10 -0.64
C GLY A 125 2.73 -18.87 -1.20
N LEU A 126 4.05 -18.78 -1.01
CA LEU A 126 4.87 -17.72 -1.58
C LEU A 126 4.94 -17.82 -3.11
N ILE A 127 4.59 -16.74 -3.81
CA ILE A 127 4.64 -16.67 -5.27
C ILE A 127 5.99 -16.10 -5.71
N ASP A 128 6.73 -16.84 -6.56
CA ASP A 128 8.02 -16.42 -7.11
C ASP A 128 7.92 -15.11 -7.89
N GLU A 129 8.42 -14.04 -7.26
CA GLU A 129 8.36 -12.67 -7.75
C GLU A 129 9.00 -12.50 -9.15
N ARG A 130 9.97 -13.36 -9.51
CA ARG A 130 10.73 -13.27 -10.78
C ARG A 130 9.83 -13.47 -11.99
N ARG A 131 8.67 -14.12 -11.79
CA ARG A 131 7.70 -14.43 -12.84
C ARG A 131 6.76 -13.26 -13.14
N ILE A 132 6.57 -12.34 -12.20
CA ILE A 132 5.51 -11.31 -12.23
C ILE A 132 6.07 -9.92 -12.62
N THR A 133 5.33 -9.15 -13.44
CA THR A 133 5.61 -7.72 -13.74
C THR A 133 4.71 -6.77 -12.95
N VAL A 134 5.07 -5.49 -12.90
CA VAL A 134 4.21 -4.40 -12.43
C VAL A 134 2.83 -4.44 -13.11
N ALA A 135 2.75 -4.51 -14.45
CA ALA A 135 1.49 -4.61 -15.19
C ALA A 135 0.63 -5.83 -14.82
N GLN A 136 1.24 -6.95 -14.41
CA GLN A 136 0.50 -8.14 -14.02
C GLN A 136 -0.05 -8.04 -12.59
N LEU A 137 0.68 -7.39 -11.69
CA LEU A 137 0.28 -7.25 -10.28
C LEU A 137 -0.60 -6.02 -10.02
N LEU A 138 -0.38 -4.95 -10.79
CA LEU A 138 -1.01 -3.64 -10.66
C LEU A 138 -1.53 -3.17 -12.04
N PRO A 139 -2.57 -3.81 -12.60
CA PRO A 139 -2.99 -3.62 -13.99
C PRO A 139 -3.77 -2.32 -14.28
N THR A 140 -4.24 -1.61 -13.25
CA THR A 140 -5.15 -0.47 -13.38
C THR A 140 -4.77 0.68 -12.46
N VAL A 141 -5.19 1.90 -12.81
CA VAL A 141 -5.12 3.06 -11.91
C VAL A 141 -5.95 2.78 -10.65
N GLY A 142 -5.39 3.11 -9.48
CA GLY A 142 -5.96 2.79 -8.17
C GLY A 142 -5.64 1.38 -7.64
N ALA A 143 -5.04 0.50 -8.46
CA ALA A 143 -4.49 -0.76 -7.98
C ALA A 143 -3.40 -0.50 -6.94
N ARG A 144 -3.34 -1.34 -5.89
CA ARG A 144 -2.43 -1.16 -4.75
C ARG A 144 -1.85 -2.48 -4.26
N LEU A 145 -0.70 -2.38 -3.59
CA LEU A 145 -0.07 -3.44 -2.83
C LEU A 145 0.54 -2.88 -1.54
N THR A 146 0.80 -3.74 -0.56
CA THR A 146 1.73 -3.44 0.53
C THR A 146 3.11 -3.98 0.16
N TRP A 147 4.18 -3.18 0.34
CA TRP A 147 5.57 -3.66 0.23
C TRP A 147 6.21 -3.65 1.62
N ALA A 148 6.50 -4.83 2.14
CA ALA A 148 7.25 -5.03 3.38
C ALA A 148 8.75 -5.12 3.05
N TYR A 149 9.57 -4.40 3.80
CA TYR A 149 11.03 -4.37 3.67
C TYR A 149 11.66 -4.45 5.05
N ASP A 150 12.74 -5.22 5.15
CA ASP A 150 13.46 -5.52 6.38
C ASP A 150 12.61 -6.02 7.55
N PHE A 151 12.55 -7.34 7.73
CA PHE A 151 11.77 -7.95 8.81
C PHE A 151 12.45 -7.83 10.20
N GLY A 152 13.58 -7.12 10.30
CA GLY A 152 14.14 -6.69 11.59
C GLY A 152 13.45 -5.41 12.09
N ASP A 153 13.38 -4.41 11.21
CA ASP A 153 12.80 -3.09 11.47
C ASP A 153 11.30 -2.97 11.12
N ASP A 154 10.75 -3.94 10.40
CA ASP A 154 9.35 -4.10 9.99
C ASP A 154 8.77 -2.94 9.15
N TRP A 155 9.50 -2.49 8.13
CA TRP A 155 9.09 -1.36 7.29
C TRP A 155 8.00 -1.73 6.27
N GLU A 156 6.76 -1.32 6.53
CA GLU A 156 5.66 -1.41 5.55
C GLU A 156 5.47 -0.14 4.70
N HIS A 157 5.08 -0.36 3.44
CA HIS A 157 4.76 0.72 2.49
C HIS A 157 3.44 0.46 1.77
N ASP A 158 2.64 1.50 1.62
CA ASP A 158 1.58 1.53 0.61
C ASP A 158 2.18 1.88 -0.75
N VAL A 159 1.92 1.05 -1.77
CA VAL A 159 2.27 1.35 -3.16
C VAL A 159 1.00 1.35 -4.00
N VAL A 160 0.73 2.46 -4.70
CA VAL A 160 -0.52 2.70 -5.45
C VAL A 160 -0.21 3.19 -6.86
N VAL A 161 -0.92 2.67 -7.86
CA VAL A 161 -0.86 3.20 -9.24
C VAL A 161 -1.69 4.47 -9.35
N GLU A 162 -1.04 5.58 -9.73
CA GLU A 162 -1.73 6.85 -10.01
C GLU A 162 -1.98 7.08 -11.49
N ALA A 163 -1.10 6.57 -12.37
CA ALA A 163 -1.24 6.68 -13.82
C ALA A 163 -0.61 5.50 -14.56
N ILE A 164 -1.14 5.19 -15.74
CA ILE A 164 -0.57 4.25 -16.71
C ILE A 164 -0.60 4.95 -18.07
N ASP A 165 0.58 5.27 -18.58
CA ASP A 165 0.78 6.05 -19.82
C ASP A 165 1.52 5.21 -20.87
N ALA A 166 1.47 5.60 -22.14
CA ALA A 166 2.36 5.02 -23.16
C ALA A 166 3.82 5.39 -22.89
N ILE A 167 4.77 4.50 -23.18
CA ILE A 167 6.21 4.79 -23.11
C ILE A 167 6.58 5.87 -24.13
N ASP A 168 7.14 6.98 -23.65
CA ASP A 168 7.78 7.98 -24.49
C ASP A 168 9.23 7.56 -24.79
N ALA A 169 9.56 7.40 -26.08
CA ALA A 169 10.90 7.04 -26.54
C ALA A 169 11.97 8.11 -26.23
N GLY A 170 11.58 9.37 -26.00
CA GLY A 170 12.45 10.45 -25.54
C GLY A 170 12.77 10.40 -24.04
N VAL A 171 12.01 9.63 -23.24
CA VAL A 171 12.11 9.63 -21.78
C VAL A 171 12.96 8.47 -21.26
N ARG A 172 13.91 8.80 -20.36
CA ARG A 172 14.79 7.81 -19.73
C ARG A 172 14.19 7.26 -18.44
N TYR A 173 13.42 6.17 -18.55
CA TYR A 173 12.88 5.43 -17.40
C TYR A 173 13.94 4.57 -16.66
N PRO A 174 13.83 4.32 -15.35
CA PRO A 174 12.89 4.96 -14.42
C PRO A 174 13.35 6.34 -13.98
N PHE A 175 12.49 7.09 -13.31
CA PHE A 175 12.78 8.39 -12.68
C PHE A 175 11.78 8.70 -11.56
N CYS A 176 12.07 9.72 -10.77
CA CYS A 176 11.15 10.26 -9.75
C CYS A 176 10.44 11.50 -10.29
N LEU A 177 9.15 11.65 -9.99
CA LEU A 177 8.33 12.81 -10.34
C LEU A 177 8.17 13.79 -9.18
N ALA A 178 8.10 13.28 -7.95
CA ALA A 178 7.92 14.05 -6.72
C ALA A 178 8.19 13.17 -5.49
N GLY A 179 8.24 13.78 -4.33
CA GLY A 179 8.37 13.12 -3.03
C GLY A 179 8.56 14.17 -1.94
N GLU A 180 8.65 13.70 -0.71
CA GLU A 180 8.78 14.57 0.47
C GLU A 180 9.51 13.82 1.58
N ARG A 181 10.28 14.57 2.40
CA ARG A 181 11.04 14.08 3.55
C ARG A 181 12.17 13.09 3.22
N ALA A 182 13.17 13.01 4.08
CA ALA A 182 14.13 11.91 4.04
C ALA A 182 13.46 10.63 4.56
N CYS A 183 13.92 9.49 4.07
CA CYS A 183 13.53 8.22 4.68
C CYS A 183 14.36 7.96 5.93
N PRO A 184 13.86 7.17 6.89
CA PRO A 184 14.66 6.70 8.01
C PRO A 184 15.98 6.10 7.51
N PRO A 185 17.11 6.31 8.22
CA PRO A 185 18.32 5.55 7.96
C PRO A 185 18.06 4.02 7.99
N GLU A 186 18.84 3.24 7.25
CA GLU A 186 18.83 1.77 7.41
C GLU A 186 19.18 1.39 8.86
N ASP A 187 18.72 0.23 9.32
CA ASP A 187 19.02 -0.35 10.64
C ASP A 187 18.70 0.58 11.84
N CYS A 188 17.73 1.50 11.71
CA CYS A 188 17.41 2.46 12.78
C CYS A 188 16.45 1.93 13.85
N GLY A 189 16.02 0.66 13.78
CA GLY A 189 15.08 0.04 14.73
C GLY A 189 13.61 0.36 14.44
N GLY A 190 13.26 0.43 13.15
CA GLY A 190 11.88 0.63 12.69
C GLY A 190 11.31 2.00 13.02
N ALA A 191 9.99 2.15 12.91
CA ALA A 191 9.32 3.43 13.12
C ALA A 191 9.53 4.01 14.54
N TRP A 192 9.61 3.14 15.55
CA TRP A 192 9.89 3.54 16.93
C TRP A 192 11.33 4.05 17.11
N GLY A 193 12.32 3.30 16.60
CA GLY A 193 13.73 3.70 16.67
C GLY A 193 14.02 4.96 15.86
N TYR A 194 13.36 5.14 14.72
CA TYR A 194 13.39 6.41 13.97
C TYR A 194 12.83 7.58 14.80
N GLY A 195 11.77 7.36 15.57
CA GLY A 195 11.26 8.33 16.53
C GLY A 195 12.30 8.75 17.58
N ASN A 196 13.08 7.80 18.11
CA ASN A 196 14.20 8.08 19.02
C ASN A 196 15.32 8.88 18.33
N VAL A 197 15.69 8.50 17.09
CA VAL A 197 16.67 9.24 16.28
C VAL A 197 16.24 10.70 16.08
N LEU A 198 14.98 10.96 15.73
CA LEU A 198 14.46 12.32 15.57
C LEU A 198 14.45 13.10 16.89
N ALA A 199 14.07 12.47 18.00
CA ALA A 199 14.09 13.10 19.32
C ALA A 199 15.51 13.47 19.76
N ALA A 200 16.47 12.55 19.59
CA ALA A 200 17.87 12.77 19.91
C ALA A 200 18.50 13.87 19.04
N LEU A 201 18.24 13.88 17.72
CA LEU A 201 18.76 14.94 16.84
C LEU A 201 18.19 16.33 17.16
N ALA A 202 16.97 16.42 17.68
CA ALA A 202 16.32 17.69 18.01
C ALA A 202 16.77 18.32 19.34
N ASP A 203 17.31 17.53 20.27
CA ASP A 203 17.73 18.00 21.60
C ASP A 203 19.21 17.66 21.90
N PRO A 204 20.12 18.65 21.87
CA PRO A 204 21.52 18.49 22.28
C PRO A 204 21.73 18.05 23.75
N GLY A 205 20.69 18.09 24.58
CA GLY A 205 20.69 17.55 25.93
C GLY A 205 20.20 16.10 26.05
N HIS A 206 19.77 15.47 24.95
CA HIS A 206 19.33 14.07 24.95
C HIS A 206 20.53 13.15 25.27
N PRO A 207 20.36 12.10 26.12
CA PRO A 207 21.46 11.21 26.49
C PRO A 207 22.13 10.56 25.27
N ASP A 208 21.36 10.26 24.23
CA ASP A 208 21.83 9.61 23.00
C ASP A 208 22.27 10.62 21.91
N HIS A 209 22.26 11.93 22.16
CA HIS A 209 22.47 12.95 21.11
C HIS A 209 23.80 12.77 20.36
N GLU A 210 24.90 12.68 21.09
CA GLU A 210 26.25 12.56 20.49
C GLU A 210 26.38 11.25 19.68
N GLU A 211 25.88 10.13 20.21
CA GLU A 211 25.90 8.83 19.54
C GLU A 211 25.05 8.83 18.26
N VAL A 212 23.84 9.39 18.31
CA VAL A 212 22.95 9.49 17.14
C VAL A 212 23.54 10.42 16.07
N VAL A 213 24.13 11.56 16.45
CA VAL A 213 24.77 12.49 15.50
C VAL A 213 25.97 11.85 14.78
N ASP A 214 26.78 11.06 15.48
CA ASP A 214 27.90 10.33 14.88
C ASP A 214 27.45 9.12 14.04
N TRP A 215 26.30 8.53 14.34
CA TRP A 215 25.76 7.35 13.65
C TRP A 215 24.98 7.68 12.37
N VAL A 216 24.16 8.74 12.36
CA VAL A 216 23.33 9.06 11.18
C VAL A 216 24.17 9.47 9.96
N PRO A 217 23.67 9.27 8.73
CA PRO A 217 24.37 9.73 7.53
C PRO A 217 24.73 11.22 7.61
N SER A 218 25.98 11.56 7.28
CA SER A 218 26.46 12.95 7.34
C SER A 218 25.59 13.89 6.50
N GLY A 219 25.03 14.92 7.14
CA GLY A 219 24.08 15.85 6.51
C GLY A 219 22.65 15.32 6.40
N PHE A 220 22.26 14.33 7.21
CA PHE A 220 20.88 13.88 7.33
C PHE A 220 19.96 15.03 7.77
N ASP A 221 18.91 15.27 6.97
CA ASP A 221 17.84 16.22 7.23
C ASP A 221 16.51 15.46 7.04
N ALA A 222 15.74 15.33 8.12
CA ALA A 222 14.48 14.58 8.11
C ALA A 222 13.42 15.19 7.19
N ASP A 223 13.45 16.51 6.95
CA ASP A 223 12.54 17.21 6.03
C ASP A 223 13.08 17.20 4.58
N GLY A 224 14.37 16.88 4.39
CA GLY A 224 15.09 16.99 3.12
C GLY A 224 14.64 16.01 2.03
N PHE A 225 14.38 16.53 0.82
CA PHE A 225 14.07 15.72 -0.36
C PHE A 225 14.72 16.28 -1.63
N ASP A 226 15.37 15.41 -2.41
CA ASP A 226 16.01 15.73 -3.69
C ASP A 226 15.56 14.73 -4.78
N ILE A 227 14.73 15.22 -5.70
CA ILE A 227 14.18 14.48 -6.84
C ILE A 227 15.26 13.98 -7.82
N ASP A 228 16.34 14.73 -8.01
CA ASP A 228 17.44 14.39 -8.91
C ASP A 228 18.34 13.33 -8.26
N ALA A 229 18.59 13.42 -6.96
CA ALA A 229 19.28 12.38 -6.20
C ALA A 229 18.50 11.05 -6.21
N VAL A 230 17.18 11.07 -6.00
CA VAL A 230 16.32 9.88 -6.13
C VAL A 230 16.37 9.34 -7.56
N THR A 231 16.18 10.20 -8.57
CA THR A 231 16.24 9.82 -9.99
C THR A 231 17.58 9.21 -10.37
N LYS A 232 18.69 9.72 -9.83
CA LYS A 232 20.04 9.18 -9.99
C LYS A 232 20.16 7.77 -9.39
N ARG A 233 19.70 7.58 -8.14
CA ARG A 233 19.70 6.27 -7.45
C ARG A 233 18.95 5.20 -8.26
N VAL A 234 17.68 5.44 -8.58
CA VAL A 234 16.85 4.46 -9.33
C VAL A 234 17.38 4.14 -10.74
N ARG A 235 18.09 5.09 -11.37
CA ARG A 235 18.74 4.88 -12.69
C ARG A 235 20.07 4.12 -12.61
N GLN A 236 20.79 4.17 -11.49
CA GLN A 236 22.08 3.47 -11.32
C GLN A 236 21.91 1.94 -11.30
N LEU A 237 20.80 1.44 -10.75
CA LEU A 237 20.47 0.01 -10.72
C LEU A 237 20.47 -0.69 -12.09
N ARG A 238 20.26 0.05 -13.19
CA ARG A 238 20.36 -0.49 -14.56
C ARG A 238 21.75 -1.02 -14.92
N ARG A 239 22.83 -0.60 -14.26
CA ARG A 239 24.23 -0.95 -14.62
C ARG A 239 24.77 -2.21 -13.96
N GLY A 240 24.00 -2.87 -13.10
CA GLY A 240 24.47 -3.96 -12.24
C GLY A 240 24.40 -5.38 -12.82
N ARG A 241 24.06 -5.58 -14.11
CA ARG A 241 23.80 -6.95 -14.64
C ARG A 241 24.16 -7.15 -16.13
N GLU A 242 25.41 -6.81 -16.47
CA GLU A 242 26.07 -7.25 -17.71
C GLU A 242 27.39 -8.02 -17.43
N ARG A 243 27.63 -8.40 -16.17
CA ARG A 243 28.76 -9.25 -15.76
C ARG A 243 28.35 -10.24 -14.68
N ASN A 244 27.79 -11.38 -15.11
CA ASN A 244 28.16 -12.72 -14.66
C ASN A 244 27.53 -13.75 -15.61
#